data_AF-A0A7Z0DAD0-F1
#
_entry.id   AF-A0A7Z0DAD0-F1
#
_cell.length_a   1.000
_cell.length_b   1.000
_cell.length_c   1.000
_cell.angle_alpha   90.00
_cell.angle_beta   90.00
_cell.angle_gamma   90.00
#
_symmetry.space_group_name_H-M   'P 1'
#
loop_
_entity.id
_entity.type
_entity.pdbx_description
1 polymer ?
#
loop_
_entity_poly.entity_id
_entity_poly.type
_entity_poly.pdbx_seq_one_letter_code
_entity_poly.pdbx_strand_id
1 'polypeptide(L)'
;MQTATDEDGDHRLVIDDLDGVITRRDTFTALVIRRLRRAPLRLLRATMAAMPMLRGDVATRHEAAQRVAEIAMTGLREREYIAEARAFGKRIAGDPCWIRPWAVDRLRRQHAKGARIVVATATERSLAAALLDHAAVPYE
;
A
#
# COMPACT_ATOMS: atom_id res chain seq x y z
N MET A 1 -9.06 -1.96 15.56
CA MET A 1 -9.89 -3.16 15.86
C MET A 1 -9.54 -4.13 14.74
N GLN A 2 -8.96 -5.31 14.96
CA GLN A 2 -9.16 -6.29 16.02
C GLN A 2 -7.90 -7.19 16.08
N THR A 3 -7.20 -7.25 17.21
CA THR A 3 -6.06 -8.17 17.41
C THR A 3 -6.63 -9.55 17.76
N ALA A 4 -6.74 -10.43 16.77
CA ALA A 4 -6.85 -11.86 17.04
C ALA A 4 -5.49 -12.30 17.58
N THR A 5 -5.44 -12.54 18.89
CA THR A 5 -4.26 -13.13 19.55
C THR A 5 -4.58 -14.60 19.65
N ASP A 6 -4.26 -15.36 18.61
CA ASP A 6 -4.31 -16.81 18.69
C ASP A 6 -3.10 -17.24 19.53
N GLU A 7 -3.39 -17.65 20.77
CA GLU A 7 -2.41 -18.20 21.70
C GLU A 7 -2.28 -19.70 21.44
N ASP A 8 -1.35 -20.07 20.57
CA ASP A 8 -0.87 -21.45 20.45
C ASP A 8 0.66 -21.45 20.33
N GLY A 9 1.34 -21.89 21.40
CA GLY A 9 2.76 -22.28 21.46
C GLY A 9 3.85 -21.31 20.96
N ASP A 10 4.44 -20.52 21.86
CA ASP A 10 5.76 -19.84 21.80
C ASP A 10 6.14 -19.01 20.54
N HIS A 11 5.22 -18.77 19.62
CA HIS A 11 5.41 -17.91 18.46
C HIS A 11 4.26 -16.93 18.32
N ARG A 12 4.41 -15.76 18.94
CA ARG A 12 3.41 -14.70 18.91
C ARG A 12 3.32 -14.14 17.48
N LEU A 13 2.31 -14.55 16.73
CA LEU A 13 2.06 -14.06 15.37
C LEU A 13 1.34 -12.72 15.42
N VAL A 14 1.86 -11.70 14.73
CA VAL A 14 1.26 -10.38 14.60
C VAL A 14 0.93 -10.14 13.13
N ILE A 15 -0.36 -10.05 12.82
CA ILE A 15 -0.84 -9.72 11.48
C ILE A 15 -1.21 -8.24 11.46
N ASP A 16 -0.50 -7.45 10.66
CA ASP A 16 -0.77 -6.02 10.48
C ASP A 16 -1.00 -5.71 9.00
N ASP A 17 -1.96 -4.83 8.70
CA ASP A 17 -2.15 -4.28 7.36
C ASP A 17 -1.11 -3.19 7.09
N LEU A 18 -0.61 -3.09 5.86
CA LEU A 18 0.36 -2.05 5.49
C LEU A 18 -0.32 -0.69 5.44
N ASP A 19 -1.47 -0.62 4.76
CA ASP A 19 -2.14 0.64 4.43
C ASP A 19 -3.14 1.03 5.52
N GLY A 20 -2.85 2.12 6.23
CA GLY A 20 -3.67 2.59 7.35
C GLY A 20 -3.11 2.24 8.74
N VAL A 21 -2.29 1.20 8.87
CA VAL A 21 -1.57 0.88 10.13
C VAL A 21 -0.13 1.39 10.11
N ILE A 22 0.64 1.07 9.05
CA ILE A 22 2.03 1.53 8.91
C ILE A 22 2.07 2.85 8.14
N THR A 23 1.29 2.96 7.08
CA THR A 23 1.16 4.18 6.29
C THR A 23 -0.08 4.99 6.69
N ARG A 24 0.00 6.32 6.58
CA ARG A 24 -1.10 7.26 6.85
C ARG A 24 -2.11 7.34 5.71
N ARG A 25 -1.75 6.83 4.52
CA ARG A 25 -2.51 6.94 3.28
C ARG A 25 -2.37 5.63 2.51
N ASP A 26 -3.38 5.32 1.71
CA ASP A 26 -3.33 4.24 0.73
C ASP A 26 -2.18 4.48 -0.25
N THR A 27 -1.18 3.62 -0.16
CA THR A 27 0.06 3.70 -0.92
C THR A 27 -0.14 3.41 -2.40
N PHE A 28 -1.05 2.49 -2.73
CA PHE A 28 -1.37 2.11 -4.11
C PHE A 28 -2.13 3.23 -4.83
N THR A 29 -3.15 3.80 -4.18
CA THR A 29 -3.90 4.95 -4.70
C THR A 29 -2.96 6.14 -4.97
N ALA A 30 -1.99 6.37 -4.10
CA ALA A 30 -1.00 7.43 -4.28
C ALA A 30 -0.07 7.20 -5.48
N LEU A 31 0.34 5.95 -5.73
CA LEU A 31 1.10 5.57 -6.91
C LEU A 31 0.29 5.81 -8.20
N VAL A 32 -0.98 5.39 -8.20
CA VAL A 32 -1.93 5.60 -9.31
C VAL A 32 -2.07 7.09 -9.62
N ILE A 33 -2.34 7.94 -8.62
CA ILE A 33 -2.49 9.39 -8.81
C ILE A 33 -1.19 10.01 -9.36
N ARG A 34 -0.03 9.65 -8.81
CA ARG A 34 1.27 10.16 -9.28
C ARG A 34 1.49 9.82 -10.75
N ARG A 35 1.12 8.61 -11.17
CA ARG A 35 1.29 8.14 -12.54
C ARG A 35 0.34 8.86 -13.51
N LEU A 36 -0.92 9.04 -13.13
CA LEU A 36 -1.87 9.82 -13.91
C LEU A 36 -1.41 11.27 -14.09
N ARG A 37 -0.87 11.91 -13.04
CA ARG A 37 -0.33 13.28 -13.12
C ARG A 37 0.86 13.43 -14.08
N ARG A 38 1.60 12.35 -14.36
CA ARG A 38 2.72 12.35 -15.32
C ARG A 38 2.27 12.10 -16.77
N ALA A 39 1.02 11.74 -17.00
CA ALA A 39 0.50 11.40 -18.32
C ALA A 39 -0.86 12.08 -18.56
N PRO A 40 -0.90 13.31 -19.12
CA PRO A 40 -2.13 14.12 -19.21
C PRO A 40 -3.26 13.44 -19.99
N LEU A 41 -2.94 12.69 -21.04
CA LEU A 41 -3.91 11.86 -21.78
C LEU A 41 -4.53 10.75 -20.91
N ARG A 42 -3.73 10.12 -20.03
CA ARG A 42 -4.23 9.10 -19.12
C ARG A 42 -5.04 9.72 -17.99
N LEU A 43 -4.64 10.89 -17.50
CA LEU A 43 -5.41 11.66 -16.54
C LEU A 43 -6.81 11.97 -17.07
N LEU A 44 -6.92 12.45 -18.31
CA LEU A 44 -8.21 12.73 -18.94
C LEU A 44 -9.10 11.47 -19.01
N ARG A 45 -8.54 10.35 -19.48
CA ARG A 45 -9.26 9.06 -19.52
C ARG A 45 -9.69 8.57 -18.14
N ALA A 46 -8.81 8.70 -17.13
CA ALA A 46 -9.11 8.33 -15.76
C ALA A 46 -10.21 9.21 -15.15
N THR A 47 -10.21 10.52 -15.42
CA THR A 47 -11.28 11.42 -14.97
C THR A 47 -12.63 11.02 -15.55
N MET A 48 -12.68 10.64 -16.84
CA MET A 48 -13.90 10.11 -17.45
C MET A 48 -14.33 8.79 -16.80
N ALA A 49 -13.39 7.88 -16.54
CA ALA A 49 -13.67 6.61 -15.88
C ALA A 49 -14.09 6.75 -14.40
N ALA A 50 -13.72 7.86 -13.74
CA ALA A 50 -14.09 8.16 -12.36
C ALA A 50 -15.48 8.83 -12.23
N MET A 51 -16.08 9.33 -13.32
CA MET A 51 -17.41 9.96 -13.30
C MET A 51 -18.50 9.12 -12.59
N PRO A 52 -18.57 7.80 -12.76
CA PRO A 52 -19.56 6.97 -12.07
C PRO A 52 -19.42 6.97 -10.55
N MET A 53 -18.25 7.28 -9.98
CA MET A 53 -18.04 7.34 -8.51
C MET A 53 -18.91 8.39 -7.82
N LEU A 54 -19.31 9.44 -8.57
CA LEU A 54 -20.18 10.51 -8.10
C LEU A 54 -21.63 10.05 -7.88
N ARG A 55 -22.03 8.90 -8.44
CA ARG A 55 -23.39 8.35 -8.31
C ARG A 55 -23.65 7.71 -6.95
N GLY A 56 -22.64 7.53 -6.10
CA GLY A 56 -22.79 7.11 -4.71
C GLY A 56 -22.89 5.59 -4.46
N ASP A 57 -23.15 4.79 -5.50
CA ASP A 57 -23.22 3.33 -5.36
C ASP A 57 -21.85 2.69 -5.11
N VAL A 58 -21.80 1.73 -4.18
CA VAL A 58 -20.56 1.09 -3.72
C VAL A 58 -19.98 0.19 -4.81
N ALA A 59 -20.80 -0.57 -5.54
CA ALA A 59 -20.31 -1.44 -6.62
C ALA A 59 -19.73 -0.60 -7.76
N THR A 60 -20.45 0.45 -8.16
CA THR A 60 -20.03 1.41 -9.17
C THR A 60 -18.72 2.12 -8.81
N ARG A 61 -18.52 2.45 -7.53
CA ARG A 61 -17.26 3.03 -7.03
C ARG A 61 -16.09 2.07 -7.14
N HIS A 62 -16.28 0.79 -6.80
CA HIS A 62 -15.23 -0.23 -6.94
C HIS A 62 -14.86 -0.44 -8.40
N GLU A 63 -15.83 -0.59 -9.29
CA GLU A 63 -15.56 -0.74 -10.73
C GLU A 63 -14.83 0.48 -11.32
N ALA A 64 -15.25 1.69 -10.94
CA ALA A 64 -14.60 2.91 -11.40
C ALA A 64 -13.16 3.01 -10.88
N ALA A 65 -12.91 2.64 -9.61
CA ALA A 65 -11.56 2.60 -9.06
C ALA A 65 -10.67 1.58 -9.79
N GLN A 66 -11.20 0.39 -10.11
CA GLN A 66 -10.51 -0.61 -10.91
C GLN A 66 -10.16 -0.09 -12.30
N ARG A 67 -11.12 0.50 -13.02
CA ARG A 67 -10.87 1.11 -14.36
C ARG A 67 -9.82 2.23 -14.30
N VAL A 68 -9.85 3.07 -13.27
CA VAL A 68 -8.86 4.14 -13.08
C VAL A 68 -7.46 3.53 -12.84
N ALA A 69 -7.35 2.48 -12.03
CA ALA A 69 -6.11 1.77 -11.83
C ALA A 69 -5.60 1.14 -13.13
N GLU A 70 -6.46 0.47 -13.90
CA GLU A 70 -6.12 -0.09 -15.22
C GLU A 70 -5.61 0.99 -16.19
N ILE A 71 -6.28 2.14 -16.28
CA ILE A 71 -5.86 3.26 -17.13
C ILE A 71 -4.50 3.80 -16.70
N ALA A 72 -4.26 3.89 -15.39
CA ALA A 72 -2.96 4.31 -14.87
C ALA A 72 -1.89 3.29 -15.27
N MET A 73 -2.18 2.00 -15.12
CA MET A 73 -1.23 0.89 -15.32
C MET A 73 -1.02 0.53 -16.79
N THR A 74 -1.92 0.92 -17.68
CA THR A 74 -1.81 0.66 -19.13
C THR A 74 -0.46 1.10 -19.69
N GLY A 75 0.18 0.21 -20.45
CA GLY A 75 1.46 0.45 -21.12
C GLY A 75 2.68 0.38 -20.19
N LEU A 76 2.54 -0.23 -19.02
CA LEU A 76 3.66 -0.53 -18.12
C LEU A 76 4.06 -1.99 -18.26
N ARG A 77 5.33 -2.26 -18.55
CA ARG A 77 5.86 -3.62 -18.41
C ARG A 77 6.08 -3.93 -16.94
N GLU A 78 5.95 -5.20 -16.57
CA GLU A 78 6.15 -5.66 -15.19
C GLU A 78 7.47 -5.17 -14.57
N ARG A 79 8.57 -5.20 -15.32
CA ARG A 79 9.87 -4.70 -14.85
C ARG A 79 9.89 -3.20 -14.55
N GLU A 80 9.25 -2.41 -15.39
CA GLU A 80 9.15 -0.95 -15.22
C GLU A 80 8.24 -0.62 -14.05
N TYR A 81 7.17 -1.39 -13.86
CA TYR A 81 6.31 -1.31 -12.70
C TYR A 81 7.07 -1.59 -11.41
N ILE A 82 7.82 -2.69 -11.33
CA ILE A 82 8.61 -3.04 -10.14
C ILE A 82 9.62 -1.94 -9.81
N ALA A 83 10.27 -1.37 -10.83
CA ALA A 83 11.21 -0.26 -10.64
C ALA A 83 10.51 1.01 -10.10
N GLU A 84 9.35 1.36 -10.65
CA GLU A 84 8.55 2.50 -10.17
C GLU A 84 8.01 2.29 -8.76
N ALA A 85 7.46 1.10 -8.48
CA ALA A 85 6.97 0.69 -7.16
C ALA A 85 8.09 0.76 -6.13
N ARG A 86 9.28 0.23 -6.46
CA ARG A 86 10.44 0.31 -5.58
C ARG A 86 10.85 1.75 -5.33
N ALA A 87 11.04 2.56 -6.37
CA ALA A 87 11.44 3.96 -6.22
C ALA A 87 10.41 4.78 -5.41
N PHE A 88 9.11 4.50 -5.60
CA PHE A 88 8.04 5.12 -4.85
C PHE A 88 8.04 4.69 -3.39
N GLY A 89 8.13 3.38 -3.11
CA GLY A 89 8.24 2.80 -1.77
C GLY A 89 9.40 3.37 -0.96
N LYS A 90 10.58 3.48 -1.57
CA LYS A 90 11.75 4.13 -0.94
C LYS A 90 11.48 5.58 -0.53
N ARG A 91 10.81 6.34 -1.40
CA ARG A 91 10.53 7.76 -1.18
C ARG A 91 9.53 8.00 -0.05
N ILE A 92 8.45 7.23 -0.03
CA ILE A 92 7.43 7.35 1.03
C ILE A 92 7.93 6.80 2.36
N ALA A 93 8.82 5.80 2.34
CA ALA A 93 9.41 5.27 3.56
C ALA A 93 10.27 6.31 4.30
N GLY A 94 10.92 7.20 3.56
CA GLY A 94 11.67 8.33 4.11
C GLY A 94 10.82 9.55 4.51
N ASP A 95 9.51 9.53 4.29
CA ASP A 95 8.64 10.69 4.56
C ASP A 95 7.79 10.48 5.84
N PRO A 96 8.02 11.24 6.92
CA PRO A 96 7.25 11.17 8.17
C PRO A 96 5.77 11.52 8.01
N CYS A 97 5.37 12.15 6.89
CA CYS A 97 3.97 12.38 6.58
C CYS A 97 3.26 11.12 6.08
N TRP A 98 4.02 10.12 5.59
CA TRP A 98 3.52 8.85 5.09
C TRP A 98 3.63 7.75 6.14
N ILE A 99 4.74 7.67 6.88
CA ILE A 99 4.93 6.64 7.90
C ILE A 99 4.37 7.11 9.25
N ARG A 100 3.75 6.18 10.00
CA ARG A 100 3.41 6.36 11.42
C ARG A 100 4.58 5.87 12.29
N PRO A 101 5.42 6.76 12.88
CA PRO A 101 6.63 6.33 13.58
C PRO A 101 6.33 5.39 14.76
N TRP A 102 5.22 5.64 15.47
CA TRP A 102 4.77 4.81 16.58
C TRP A 102 4.42 3.37 16.16
N ALA A 103 3.95 3.17 14.92
CA ALA A 103 3.63 1.85 14.40
C ALA A 103 4.92 1.07 14.11
N VAL A 104 5.89 1.71 13.46
CA VAL A 104 7.22 1.13 13.21
C VAL A 104 7.90 0.71 14.52
N ASP A 105 7.88 1.58 15.53
CA ASP A 105 8.48 1.25 16.83
C ASP A 105 7.72 0.15 17.57
N ARG A 106 6.40 0.05 17.41
CA ARG A 106 5.59 -1.05 17.97
C ARG A 106 6.00 -2.38 17.35
N LEU A 107 6.06 -2.44 16.02
CA LEU A 107 6.47 -3.64 15.29
C LEU A 107 7.89 -4.07 15.67
N ARG A 108 8.84 -3.12 15.73
CA ARG A 108 10.22 -3.43 16.18
C ARG A 108 10.26 -4.02 17.59
N ARG A 109 9.50 -3.46 18.54
CA ARG A 109 9.42 -3.99 19.90
C ARG A 109 8.76 -5.36 19.96
N GLN A 110 7.78 -5.65 19.11
CA GLN A 110 7.14 -6.96 19.05
C GLN A 110 8.08 -8.00 18.45
N HIS A 111 8.75 -7.69 17.34
CA HIS A 111 9.76 -8.56 16.74
C HIS A 111 10.93 -8.85 17.69
N ALA A 112 11.43 -7.84 18.41
CA ALA A 112 12.47 -8.03 19.42
C ALA A 112 12.06 -8.94 20.58
N LYS A 113 10.74 -9.15 20.79
CA LYS A 113 10.18 -10.09 21.77
C LYS A 113 9.93 -11.49 21.18
N GLY A 114 10.43 -11.77 19.98
CA GLY A 114 10.25 -13.06 19.30
C GLY A 114 8.93 -13.20 18.52
N ALA A 115 8.20 -12.10 18.31
CA ALA A 115 6.97 -12.15 17.53
C ALA A 115 7.27 -12.24 16.03
N ARG A 116 6.59 -13.14 15.33
CA ARG A 116 6.59 -13.22 13.86
C ARG A 116 5.62 -12.18 13.32
N ILE A 117 6.08 -11.35 12.38
CA ILE A 117 5.26 -10.27 11.81
C ILE A 117 4.88 -10.64 10.39
N VAL A 118 3.59 -10.81 10.15
CA VAL A 118 3.03 -11.04 8.81
C VAL A 118 2.30 -9.79 8.36
N VAL A 119 2.70 -9.24 7.22
CA VAL A 119 2.03 -8.08 6.64
C VAL A 119 0.98 -8.54 5.64
N ALA A 120 -0.29 -8.44 6.02
CA ALA A 120 -1.42 -8.80 5.18
C ALA A 120 -1.98 -7.53 4.53
N THR A 121 -1.52 -7.21 3.31
CA THR A 121 -1.97 -6.03 2.58
C THR A 121 -2.54 -6.37 1.21
N ALA A 122 -3.55 -5.60 0.79
CA ALA A 122 -4.08 -5.62 -0.58
C ALA A 122 -3.16 -4.87 -1.57
N THR A 123 -2.13 -4.18 -1.07
CA THR A 123 -1.10 -3.55 -1.90
C THR A 123 -0.20 -4.60 -2.54
N GLU A 124 0.18 -4.36 -3.78
CA GLU A 124 1.05 -5.27 -4.53
C GLU A 124 2.39 -5.51 -3.82
N ARG A 125 2.85 -6.77 -3.84
CA ARG A 125 3.95 -7.30 -3.04
C ARG A 125 5.26 -6.52 -3.21
N SER A 126 5.61 -6.09 -4.42
CA SER A 126 6.85 -5.37 -4.70
C SER A 126 6.86 -3.97 -4.09
N LEU A 127 5.72 -3.28 -4.11
CA LEU A 127 5.55 -1.99 -3.44
C LEU A 127 5.61 -2.13 -1.92
N ALA A 128 4.93 -3.14 -1.37
CA ALA A 128 4.94 -3.45 0.06
C ALA A 128 6.36 -3.77 0.55
N ALA A 129 7.06 -4.70 -0.12
CA ALA A 129 8.42 -5.10 0.21
C ALA A 129 9.38 -3.89 0.17
N ALA A 130 9.33 -3.08 -0.89
CA ALA A 130 10.20 -1.91 -1.00
C ALA A 130 9.97 -0.86 0.11
N LEU A 131 8.74 -0.72 0.59
CA LEU A 131 8.40 0.19 1.69
C LEU A 131 8.91 -0.38 3.01
N LEU A 132 8.62 -1.65 3.31
CA LEU A 132 9.01 -2.30 4.55
C LEU A 132 10.54 -2.40 4.70
N ASP A 133 11.24 -2.78 3.62
CA ASP A 133 12.70 -2.83 3.56
C ASP A 133 13.33 -1.48 3.90
N HIS A 134 12.78 -0.38 3.36
CA HIS A 134 13.31 0.97 3.61
C HIS A 134 12.86 1.59 4.93
N ALA A 135 11.69 1.21 5.43
CA ALA A 135 11.23 1.61 6.76
C ALA A 135 11.94 0.83 7.88
N ALA A 136 12.76 -0.18 7.53
CA ALA A 136 13.38 -1.10 8.47
C ALA A 136 12.35 -1.70 9.43
N VAL A 137 11.24 -2.16 8.85
CA VAL A 137 10.21 -2.93 9.53
C VAL A 137 10.52 -4.41 9.30
N PRO A 138 10.69 -5.23 10.34
CA PRO A 138 10.88 -6.66 10.19
C PRO A 138 9.54 -7.31 9.79
N TYR A 139 9.59 -8.20 8.80
CA TYR A 139 8.45 -8.99 8.32
C TYR A 139 8.95 -10.36 7.82
N GLU A 140 8.09 -11.38 7.91
CA GLU A 140 8.30 -12.73 7.33
C GLU A 140 7.36 -12.99 6.15
#